data_AF-A0A815T573-F1
#
_entry.id   AF-A0A815T573-F1
#
_cell.length_a   1.000
_cell.length_b   1.000
_cell.length_c   1.000
_cell.angle_alpha   90.00
_cell.angle_beta   90.00
_cell.angle_gamma   90.00
#
_symmetry.space_group_name_H-M   'P 1'
#
loop_
_entity.id
_entity.type
_entity.pdbx_description
1 polymer ?
#
loop_
_entity_poly.entity_id
_entity_poly.type
_entity_poly.pdbx_seq_one_letter_code
_entity_poly.pdbx_strand_id
1 'polypeptide(L)'
;MHAELVRKVAYDARISHDLYKHCVHPHLGDELFFIGFVRPYFGAIPPLAEMQARWYALLCSNKLALPDKETMIEQSKTYVKYIEWQLTPYRTNRIVNLTDFVIYSDDLARTIGCRPHLVKMFFSDPSLWLKCMCGPIMNAQYRLVGPHSKSDQVRQIIKEVRWLKHLNLMSLFLLFVYAII
;
A
#
# COMPACT_ATOMS: atom_id res chain seq x y z
N MET A 1 -30.04 9.87 -14.34
CA MET A 1 -28.71 9.24 -14.37
C MET A 1 -27.75 9.82 -13.32
N HIS A 2 -27.48 11.13 -13.29
CA HIS A 2 -26.55 11.72 -12.30
C HIS A 2 -26.95 11.54 -10.83
N ALA A 3 -28.23 11.74 -10.46
CA ALA A 3 -28.66 11.64 -9.06
C ALA A 3 -28.55 10.23 -8.47
N GLU A 4 -28.76 9.20 -9.29
CA GLU A 4 -28.66 7.80 -8.88
C GLU A 4 -27.20 7.38 -8.69
N LEU A 5 -26.32 7.79 -9.62
CA LEU A 5 -24.89 7.56 -9.49
C LEU A 5 -24.32 8.26 -8.25
N VAL A 6 -24.68 9.53 -7.99
CA VAL A 6 -24.23 10.26 -6.81
C VAL A 6 -24.67 9.56 -5.52
N ARG A 7 -25.91 9.06 -5.46
CA ARG A 7 -26.40 8.28 -4.31
C ARG A 7 -25.63 6.99 -4.13
N LYS A 8 -25.35 6.26 -5.22
CA LYS A 8 -24.54 5.05 -5.21
C LYS A 8 -23.13 5.34 -4.69
N VAL A 9 -22.46 6.34 -5.25
CA VAL A 9 -21.12 6.77 -4.80
C VAL A 9 -21.14 7.15 -3.32
N ALA A 10 -22.13 7.91 -2.86
CA ALA A 10 -22.22 8.32 -1.46
C ALA A 10 -22.43 7.12 -0.52
N TYR A 11 -23.14 6.09 -0.97
CA TYR A 11 -23.32 4.84 -0.23
C TYR A 11 -22.03 4.02 -0.22
N ASP A 12 -21.45 3.78 -1.40
CA ASP A 12 -20.24 2.96 -1.60
C ASP A 12 -19.02 3.61 -0.93
N ALA A 13 -18.90 4.93 -0.93
CA ALA A 13 -17.80 5.65 -0.27
C ALA A 13 -17.81 5.51 1.27
N ARG A 14 -18.90 5.01 1.88
CA ARG A 14 -18.92 4.62 3.30
C ARG A 14 -18.18 3.31 3.54
N ILE A 15 -18.07 2.48 2.52
CA ILE A 15 -17.48 1.14 2.53
C ILE A 15 -16.24 1.19 1.65
N SER A 16 -15.07 1.41 2.26
CA SER A 16 -13.84 1.61 1.48
C SER A 16 -13.44 0.38 0.66
N HIS A 17 -13.99 -0.81 0.94
CA HIS A 17 -13.84 -2.03 0.14
C HIS A 17 -14.51 -1.97 -1.25
N ASP A 18 -15.49 -1.09 -1.45
CA ASP A 18 -16.10 -0.83 -2.75
C ASP A 18 -15.30 0.17 -3.60
N LEU A 19 -14.26 0.76 -3.01
CA LEU A 19 -13.34 1.67 -3.67
C LEU A 19 -12.08 0.91 -4.12
N TYR A 20 -11.70 1.12 -5.38
CA TYR A 20 -10.43 0.65 -5.91
C TYR A 20 -9.27 1.18 -5.07
N LYS A 21 -8.51 0.23 -4.50
CA LYS A 21 -7.42 0.48 -3.55
C LYS A 21 -7.80 1.47 -2.45
N HIS A 22 -9.04 1.45 -1.94
CA HIS A 22 -9.53 2.37 -0.91
C HIS A 22 -9.51 3.87 -1.29
N CYS A 23 -9.38 4.18 -2.60
CA CYS A 23 -9.14 5.54 -3.07
C CYS A 23 -10.10 5.98 -4.18
N VAL A 24 -10.48 5.10 -5.10
CA VAL A 24 -11.16 5.49 -6.34
C VAL A 24 -12.46 4.73 -6.49
N HIS A 25 -13.57 5.43 -6.71
CA HIS A 25 -14.82 4.76 -7.04
C HIS A 25 -14.81 4.36 -8.52
N PRO A 26 -15.00 3.07 -8.89
CA PRO A 26 -14.79 2.61 -10.27
C PRO A 26 -15.62 3.32 -11.35
N HIS A 27 -16.81 3.81 -11.00
CA HIS A 27 -17.67 4.56 -11.93
C HIS A 27 -17.29 6.03 -12.11
N LEU A 28 -16.49 6.60 -11.20
CA LEU A 28 -16.04 7.99 -11.27
C LEU A 28 -14.63 8.14 -11.84
N GLY A 29 -13.81 7.07 -11.81
CA GLY A 29 -12.44 7.15 -12.28
C GLY A 29 -11.63 8.19 -11.51
N ASP A 30 -10.92 9.06 -12.23
CA ASP A 30 -10.03 10.08 -11.66
C ASP A 30 -10.75 11.38 -11.26
N GLU A 31 -12.07 11.49 -11.46
CA GLU A 31 -12.87 12.66 -11.06
C GLU A 31 -12.89 12.86 -9.53
N LEU A 32 -12.76 11.78 -8.75
CA LEU A 32 -12.77 11.81 -7.29
C LEU A 32 -11.80 10.80 -6.70
N PHE A 33 -10.93 11.28 -5.80
CA PHE A 33 -9.94 10.45 -5.12
C PHE A 33 -9.98 10.67 -3.60
N PHE A 34 -10.16 9.59 -2.85
CA PHE A 34 -10.21 9.57 -1.39
C PHE A 34 -8.82 9.31 -0.80
N ILE A 35 -8.40 10.12 0.16
CA ILE A 35 -7.11 9.99 0.87
C ILE A 35 -7.38 9.84 2.37
N GLY A 36 -6.72 8.88 3.00
CA GLY A 36 -6.83 8.60 4.45
C GLY A 36 -8.05 7.77 4.85
N PHE A 37 -8.88 7.34 3.90
CA PHE A 37 -10.07 6.51 4.13
C PHE A 37 -9.76 5.01 4.30
N VAL A 38 -8.55 4.73 4.79
CA VAL A 38 -8.02 3.38 5.01
C VAL A 38 -7.62 3.23 6.47
N ARG A 39 -7.96 2.09 7.08
CA ARG A 39 -7.64 1.77 8.47
C ARG A 39 -6.74 0.54 8.53
N PRO A 40 -5.42 0.70 8.71
CA PRO A 40 -4.54 -0.44 8.89
C PRO A 40 -4.87 -1.18 10.19
N TYR A 41 -4.86 -2.51 10.13
CA TYR A 41 -5.02 -3.36 11.32
C TYR A 41 -3.86 -3.16 12.30
N PHE A 42 -2.65 -3.09 11.77
CA PHE A 42 -1.43 -2.66 12.46
C PHE A 42 -0.72 -1.63 11.61
N GLY A 43 -0.17 -0.58 12.22
CA GLY A 43 0.50 0.51 11.52
C GLY A 43 -0.25 1.83 11.65
N ALA A 44 0.11 2.81 10.83
CA ALA A 44 -0.37 4.18 10.96
C ALA A 44 -1.05 4.66 9.66
N ILE A 45 -2.06 5.52 9.79
CA ILE A 45 -2.76 6.11 8.65
C ILE A 45 -1.88 7.14 7.90
N PRO A 46 -1.12 8.04 8.54
CA PRO A 46 -0.36 9.07 7.82
C PRO A 46 0.61 8.54 6.76
N PRO A 47 1.38 7.46 7.00
CA PRO A 47 2.22 6.85 5.96
C PRO A 47 1.44 6.27 4.77
N LEU A 48 0.24 5.76 4.99
CA LEU A 48 -0.63 5.28 3.91
C LEU A 48 -1.20 6.46 3.13
N ALA A 49 -1.68 7.48 3.82
CA ALA A 49 -2.16 8.72 3.22
C ALA A 49 -1.07 9.40 2.37
N GLU A 50 0.20 9.37 2.80
CA GLU A 50 1.33 9.83 1.98
C GLU A 50 1.41 9.07 0.66
N MET A 51 1.34 7.73 0.70
CA MET A 51 1.41 6.89 -0.49
C MET A 51 0.21 7.14 -1.43
N GLN A 52 -0.99 7.25 -0.87
CA GLN A 52 -2.20 7.61 -1.62
C GLN A 52 -2.06 8.98 -2.29
N ALA A 53 -1.57 9.99 -1.56
CA ALA A 53 -1.34 11.33 -2.10
C ALA A 53 -0.27 11.34 -3.20
N ARG A 54 0.81 10.56 -3.06
CA ARG A 54 1.82 10.40 -4.11
C ARG A 54 1.24 9.79 -5.37
N TRP A 55 0.42 8.75 -5.23
CA TRP A 55 -0.26 8.13 -6.37
C TRP A 55 -1.19 9.12 -7.06
N TYR A 56 -2.04 9.82 -6.29
CA TYR A 56 -2.95 10.81 -6.84
C TYR A 56 -2.23 11.95 -7.57
N ALA A 57 -1.14 12.48 -7.00
CA ALA A 57 -0.34 13.50 -7.68
C ALA A 57 0.21 13.02 -9.04
N LEU A 58 0.57 11.74 -9.17
CA LEU A 58 1.00 11.17 -10.45
C LEU A 58 -0.16 11.04 -11.46
N LEU A 59 -1.37 10.71 -10.99
CA LEU A 59 -2.58 10.74 -11.82
C LEU A 59 -2.87 12.16 -12.31
N CYS A 60 -2.90 13.15 -11.42
CA CYS A 60 -3.14 14.56 -11.79
C CYS A 60 -2.10 15.12 -12.77
N SER A 61 -0.87 14.61 -12.72
CA SER A 61 0.21 15.00 -13.63
C SER A 61 0.30 14.15 -14.91
N ASN A 62 -0.68 13.27 -15.16
CA ASN A 62 -0.75 12.35 -16.29
C ASN A 62 0.49 11.44 -16.42
N LYS A 63 1.21 11.19 -15.32
CA LYS A 63 2.35 10.27 -15.26
C LYS A 63 1.94 8.83 -14.99
N LEU A 64 0.74 8.63 -14.50
CA LEU A 64 0.07 7.35 -14.32
C LEU A 64 -1.37 7.48 -14.80
N ALA A 65 -1.97 6.34 -15.15
CA ALA A 65 -3.38 6.24 -15.48
C ALA A 65 -4.06 5.20 -14.58
N LEU A 66 -5.36 5.34 -14.38
CA LEU A 66 -6.16 4.29 -13.77
C LEU A 66 -6.37 3.14 -14.77
N PRO A 67 -6.49 1.89 -14.28
CA PRO A 67 -6.96 0.80 -15.12
C PRO A 67 -8.44 1.02 -15.48
N ASP A 68 -8.96 0.20 -16.39
CA ASP A 68 -10.37 0.21 -16.75
C ASP A 68 -11.27 -0.16 -15.55
N LYS A 69 -12.55 0.21 -15.65
CA LYS A 69 -13.53 0.04 -14.58
C LYS A 69 -13.71 -1.42 -14.17
N GLU A 70 -13.76 -2.33 -15.13
CA GLU A 70 -13.92 -3.76 -14.88
C GLU A 70 -12.72 -4.31 -14.10
N THR A 71 -11.50 -3.95 -14.49
CA THR A 71 -10.27 -4.28 -13.75
C THR A 71 -10.27 -3.71 -12.34
N MET A 72 -10.69 -2.46 -12.14
CA MET A 72 -10.81 -1.84 -10.81
C MET A 72 -11.75 -2.64 -9.91
N ILE A 73 -12.91 -3.07 -10.43
CA ILE A 73 -13.89 -3.86 -9.69
C ILE A 73 -13.31 -5.24 -9.32
N GLU A 74 -12.66 -5.92 -10.27
CA GLU A 74 -12.08 -7.24 -10.05
C GLU A 74 -10.98 -7.22 -9.00
N GLN A 75 -10.05 -6.26 -9.10
CA GLN A 75 -8.95 -6.10 -8.15
C GLN A 75 -9.48 -5.77 -6.75
N SER A 76 -10.52 -4.93 -6.64
CA SER A 76 -11.16 -4.62 -5.36
C SER A 76 -11.75 -5.87 -4.71
N LYS A 77 -12.51 -6.67 -5.46
CA LYS A 77 -13.09 -7.93 -4.97
C LYS A 77 -12.01 -8.93 -4.53
N THR A 78 -10.94 -9.06 -5.30
CA THR A 78 -9.82 -9.94 -4.97
C THR A 78 -9.14 -9.51 -3.68
N TYR A 79 -8.94 -8.19 -3.52
CA TYR A 79 -8.36 -7.60 -2.32
C TYR A 79 -9.22 -7.85 -1.06
N VAL A 80 -10.53 -7.62 -1.16
CA VAL A 80 -11.48 -7.84 -0.06
C VAL A 80 -11.42 -9.29 0.42
N LYS A 81 -11.49 -10.26 -0.51
CA LYS A 81 -11.37 -11.69 -0.17
C LYS A 81 -10.07 -12.02 0.56
N TYR A 82 -8.96 -11.41 0.13
CA TYR A 82 -7.67 -11.59 0.80
C TYR A 82 -7.70 -11.04 2.23
N ILE A 83 -8.25 -9.85 2.44
CA ILE A 83 -8.33 -9.23 3.77
C ILE A 83 -9.29 -10.01 4.69
N GLU A 84 -10.41 -10.50 4.18
CA GLU A 84 -11.34 -11.37 4.92
C GLU A 84 -10.67 -12.67 5.36
N TRP A 85 -9.87 -13.27 4.48
CA TRP A 85 -9.11 -14.48 4.80
C TRP A 85 -8.04 -14.23 5.87
N GLN A 86 -7.31 -13.12 5.77
CA GLN A 86 -6.24 -12.75 6.71
C GLN A 86 -6.75 -12.31 8.09
N LEU A 87 -7.78 -11.47 8.13
CA LEU A 87 -8.20 -10.75 9.33
C LEU A 87 -9.51 -11.26 9.93
N THR A 88 -10.06 -12.35 9.40
CA THR A 88 -11.35 -12.97 9.71
C THR A 88 -12.58 -12.13 9.28
N PRO A 89 -13.63 -12.76 8.73
CA PRO A 89 -14.85 -12.06 8.27
C PRO A 89 -15.54 -11.21 9.35
N TYR A 90 -15.46 -11.64 10.62
CA TYR A 90 -16.08 -10.90 11.73
C TYR A 90 -15.49 -9.49 11.91
N ARG A 91 -14.19 -9.32 11.68
CA ARG A 91 -13.51 -8.03 11.87
C ARG A 91 -13.67 -7.11 10.66
N THR A 92 -13.64 -7.67 9.46
CA THR A 92 -13.81 -6.92 8.21
C THR A 92 -15.24 -6.39 8.07
N ASN A 93 -16.25 -7.17 8.47
CA ASN A 93 -17.65 -6.71 8.45
C ASN A 93 -17.93 -5.59 9.46
N ARG A 94 -17.19 -5.56 10.59
CA ARG A 94 -17.32 -4.48 11.60
C ARG A 94 -16.51 -3.24 11.23
N ILE A 95 -15.37 -3.43 10.56
CA ILE A 95 -14.45 -2.36 10.17
C ILE A 95 -14.28 -2.43 8.65
N VAL A 96 -15.21 -1.78 7.95
CA VAL A 96 -15.32 -1.77 6.48
C VAL A 96 -14.12 -1.16 5.74
N ASN A 97 -13.21 -0.49 6.46
CA ASN A 97 -12.01 0.13 5.88
C ASN A 97 -10.72 -0.58 6.33
N LEU A 98 -10.83 -1.80 6.88
CA LEU A 98 -9.71 -2.54 7.42
C LEU A 98 -8.77 -3.02 6.31
N THR A 99 -7.46 -2.87 6.54
CA THR A 99 -6.41 -3.28 5.60
C THR A 99 -5.21 -3.88 6.34
N ASP A 100 -4.37 -4.65 5.63
CA ASP A 100 -3.00 -4.91 6.05
C ASP A 100 -2.09 -3.76 5.62
N PHE A 101 -1.20 -3.28 6.51
CA PHE A 101 -0.37 -2.11 6.24
C PHE A 101 0.77 -2.39 5.26
N VAL A 102 1.44 -3.54 5.37
CA VAL A 102 2.59 -3.87 4.54
C VAL A 102 2.12 -4.17 3.13
N ILE A 103 1.12 -5.04 3.00
CA ILE A 103 0.60 -5.47 1.70
C ILE A 103 0.00 -4.28 0.94
N TYR A 104 -0.79 -3.45 1.62
CA TYR A 104 -1.36 -2.26 1.00
C TYR A 104 -0.30 -1.22 0.60
N SER A 105 0.71 -1.00 1.45
CA SER A 105 1.81 -0.09 1.11
C SER A 105 2.63 -0.61 -0.08
N ASP A 106 2.92 -1.91 -0.12
CA ASP A 106 3.64 -2.55 -1.24
C ASP A 106 2.82 -2.51 -2.53
N ASP A 107 1.51 -2.69 -2.46
CA ASP A 107 0.60 -2.59 -3.60
C ASP A 107 0.55 -1.16 -4.19
N LEU A 108 0.43 -0.15 -3.33
CA LEU A 108 0.56 1.25 -3.75
C LEU A 108 1.96 1.54 -4.30
N ALA A 109 3.02 1.00 -3.67
CA ALA A 109 4.38 1.19 -4.13
C ALA A 109 4.65 0.56 -5.50
N ARG A 110 4.05 -0.61 -5.81
CA ARG A 110 4.07 -1.19 -7.16
C ARG A 110 3.38 -0.26 -8.15
N THR A 111 2.19 0.23 -7.79
CA THR A 111 1.38 1.14 -8.63
C THR A 111 2.15 2.43 -8.96
N ILE A 112 2.86 2.99 -7.97
CA ILE A 112 3.67 4.21 -8.11
C ILE A 112 5.01 3.93 -8.82
N GLY A 113 5.48 2.67 -8.86
CA GLY A 113 6.81 2.31 -9.32
C GLY A 113 7.94 2.66 -8.33
N CYS A 114 7.64 2.68 -7.04
CA CYS A 114 8.61 2.98 -5.97
C CYS A 114 8.87 1.82 -4.98
N ARG A 115 8.40 0.60 -5.29
CA ARG A 115 8.73 -0.60 -4.51
C ARG A 115 10.22 -0.96 -4.71
N PRO A 116 11.02 -1.05 -3.64
CA PRO A 116 12.43 -1.45 -3.75
C PRO A 116 12.58 -2.88 -4.28
N HIS A 117 13.54 -3.10 -5.17
CA HIS A 117 13.88 -4.44 -5.65
C HIS A 117 14.71 -5.19 -4.61
N LEU A 118 14.03 -5.94 -3.73
CA LEU A 118 14.65 -6.60 -2.58
C LEU A 118 15.77 -7.58 -2.99
N VAL A 119 15.57 -8.41 -4.02
CA VAL A 119 16.62 -9.33 -4.51
C VAL A 119 17.87 -8.56 -4.98
N LYS A 120 17.70 -7.50 -5.78
CA LYS A 120 18.82 -6.67 -6.23
C LYS A 120 19.52 -5.98 -5.05
N MET A 121 18.75 -5.53 -4.05
CA MET A 121 19.25 -4.90 -2.84
C MET A 121 20.06 -5.89 -1.99
N PHE A 122 19.66 -7.15 -1.90
CA PHE A 122 20.39 -8.20 -1.18
C PHE A 122 21.85 -8.30 -1.65
N PHE A 123 22.08 -8.26 -2.96
CA PHE A 123 23.44 -8.36 -3.53
C PHE A 123 24.22 -7.04 -3.52
N SER A 124 23.55 -5.88 -3.58
CA SER A 124 24.21 -4.58 -3.69
C SER A 124 24.41 -3.84 -2.35
N ASP A 125 23.51 -4.03 -1.39
CA ASP A 125 23.59 -3.47 -0.05
C ASP A 125 22.90 -4.41 0.97
N PRO A 126 23.56 -5.52 1.36
CA PRO A 126 22.99 -6.52 2.27
C PRO A 126 22.55 -5.93 3.62
N SER A 127 23.25 -4.90 4.10
CA SER A 127 22.92 -4.20 5.35
C SER A 127 21.59 -3.44 5.23
N LEU A 128 21.39 -2.72 4.13
CA LEU A 128 20.13 -2.05 3.85
C LEU A 128 19.00 -3.08 3.65
N TRP A 129 19.26 -4.16 2.91
CA TRP A 129 18.30 -5.23 2.71
C TRP A 129 17.84 -5.82 4.05
N LEU A 130 18.77 -6.16 4.95
CA LEU A 130 18.45 -6.75 6.25
C LEU A 130 17.60 -5.80 7.10
N LYS A 131 17.84 -4.48 7.04
CA LYS A 131 17.02 -3.47 7.71
C LYS A 131 15.63 -3.33 7.11
N CYS A 132 15.50 -3.32 5.78
CA CYS A 132 14.21 -3.27 5.11
C CYS A 132 13.36 -4.52 5.38
N MET A 133 13.99 -5.69 5.44
CA MET A 133 13.28 -6.95 5.66
C MET A 133 12.93 -7.17 7.12
N CYS A 134 13.88 -6.96 8.02
CA CYS A 134 13.75 -7.40 9.42
C CYS A 134 13.71 -6.25 10.42
N GLY A 135 13.94 -5.01 9.97
CA GLY A 135 13.83 -3.81 10.80
C GLY A 135 12.37 -3.39 10.99
N PRO A 136 12.15 -2.24 11.64
CA PRO A 136 10.82 -1.65 11.70
C PRO A 136 10.34 -1.29 10.29
N ILE A 137 9.07 -1.61 10.01
CA ILE A 137 8.44 -1.26 8.74
C ILE A 137 8.28 0.25 8.68
N MET A 138 8.90 0.88 7.69
CA MET A 138 8.85 2.32 7.48
C MET A 138 8.51 2.62 6.02
N ASN A 139 7.43 3.34 5.74
CA ASN A 139 7.10 3.75 4.37
C ASN A 139 8.15 4.70 3.76
N ALA A 140 9.06 5.23 4.58
CA ALA A 140 10.28 5.88 4.11
C ALA A 140 11.04 5.00 3.10
N GLN A 141 11.00 3.66 3.22
CA GLN A 141 11.63 2.74 2.26
C GLN A 141 11.14 2.93 0.82
N TYR A 142 9.89 3.37 0.61
CA TYR A 142 9.33 3.67 -0.72
C TYR A 142 9.81 5.01 -1.30
N ARG A 143 10.78 5.65 -0.65
CA ARG A 143 11.56 6.78 -1.16
C ARG A 143 12.98 6.38 -1.56
N LEU A 144 13.36 5.10 -1.46
CA LEU A 144 14.64 4.59 -1.93
C LEU A 144 14.75 4.60 -3.46
N VAL A 145 13.64 4.37 -4.17
CA VAL A 145 13.57 4.28 -5.63
C VAL A 145 12.27 4.89 -6.15
N GLY A 146 12.15 5.03 -7.47
CA GLY A 146 10.94 5.52 -8.14
C GLY A 146 10.79 7.05 -8.09
N PRO A 147 9.59 7.56 -8.43
CA PRO A 147 9.35 9.00 -8.54
C PRO A 147 9.57 9.73 -7.21
N HIS A 148 10.31 10.84 -7.27
CA HIS A 148 10.61 11.70 -6.12
C HIS A 148 11.36 10.95 -4.98
N SER A 149 12.30 10.08 -5.36
CA SER A 149 13.15 9.37 -4.42
C SER A 149 14.10 10.32 -3.69
N LYS A 150 14.45 9.94 -2.46
CA LYS A 150 15.45 10.61 -1.60
C LYS A 150 16.46 9.57 -1.12
N SER A 151 17.03 8.85 -2.07
CA SER A 151 17.70 7.57 -1.85
C SER A 151 18.81 7.63 -0.80
N ASP A 152 19.67 8.64 -0.84
CA ASP A 152 20.81 8.76 0.08
C ASP A 152 20.36 9.03 1.52
N GLN A 153 19.48 10.02 1.70
CA GLN A 153 18.93 10.39 3.00
C GLN A 153 18.16 9.22 3.64
N VAL A 154 17.33 8.55 2.84
CA VAL A 154 16.51 7.42 3.30
C VAL A 154 17.39 6.22 3.63
N ARG A 155 18.41 5.93 2.83
CA ARG A 155 19.37 4.86 3.11
C ARG A 155 20.07 5.09 4.44
N GLN A 156 20.49 6.31 4.74
CA GLN A 156 21.09 6.67 6.03
C GLN A 156 20.09 6.46 7.17
N ILE A 157 18.87 7.01 7.06
CA ILE A 157 17.83 6.86 8.09
C ILE A 157 17.56 5.38 8.39
N ILE A 158 17.32 4.55 7.37
CA ILE A 158 17.00 3.12 7.56
C ILE A 158 18.15 2.38 8.25
N LYS A 159 19.40 2.70 7.93
CA LYS A 159 20.57 2.08 8.55
C LYS A 159 20.74 2.46 10.02
N GLU A 160 20.47 3.73 10.37
CA GLU A 160 20.57 4.27 11.73
C GLU A 160 19.45 3.78 12.67
N VAL A 161 18.31 3.37 12.12
CA VAL A 161 17.16 2.97 12.93
C VAL A 161 17.49 1.76 13.81
N ARG A 162 17.21 1.88 15.11
CA ARG A 162 17.43 0.82 16.10
C ARG A 162 16.52 -0.38 15.85
N TRP A 163 17.04 -1.57 16.15
CA TRP A 163 16.28 -2.81 16.09
C TRP A 163 15.22 -2.85 17.19
N LEU A 164 13.97 -3.21 16.84
CA LEU A 164 12.88 -3.33 17.81
C LEU A 164 12.85 -4.70 18.52
N LYS A 165 13.42 -5.76 17.91
CA LYS A 165 13.47 -7.12 18.47
C LYS A 165 14.79 -7.81 18.09
N HIS A 166 15.19 -8.82 18.87
CA HIS A 166 16.24 -9.75 18.46
C HIS A 166 15.76 -10.56 17.24
N LEU A 167 16.55 -10.55 16.17
CA LEU A 167 16.34 -11.35 14.97
C LEU A 167 16.37 -12.85 15.34
N ASN A 168 15.34 -13.62 14.96
CA ASN A 168 15.38 -15.08 15.02
C ASN A 168 15.39 -15.68 13.60
N LEU A 169 15.97 -16.88 13.45
CA LEU A 169 16.14 -17.53 12.15
C LEU A 169 14.82 -17.80 11.40
N MET A 170 13.74 -18.10 12.14
CA MET A 170 12.41 -18.32 11.55
C MET A 170 11.88 -17.06 10.86
N SER A 171 12.08 -15.89 11.47
CA SER A 171 11.67 -14.59 10.90
C SER A 171 12.46 -14.30 9.62
N LEU A 172 13.77 -14.54 9.65
CA LEU A 172 14.64 -14.40 8.48
C LEU A 172 14.22 -15.30 7.32
N PHE A 173 13.84 -16.55 7.60
CA PHE A 173 13.38 -17.50 6.58
C PHE A 173 12.07 -17.05 5.92
N LEU A 174 11.05 -16.67 6.70
CA LEU A 174 9.77 -16.21 6.15
C LEU A 174 9.91 -14.93 5.33
N LEU A 175 10.76 -14.01 5.79
CA LEU A 175 11.06 -12.77 5.07
C LEU A 175 11.84 -13.04 3.78
N PHE A 176 12.77 -14.01 3.77
CA PHE A 176 13.47 -14.42 2.56
C PHE A 176 12.51 -14.97 1.50
N VAL A 177 11.53 -15.80 1.90
CA VAL A 177 10.48 -16.29 0.99
C VAL A 177 9.67 -15.12 0.43
N TYR A 178 9.27 -14.16 1.27
CA TYR A 178 8.56 -12.95 0.81
C TYR A 178 9.38 -12.11 -0.18
N ALA A 179 10.70 -12.00 0.02
CA ALA A 179 11.56 -11.19 -0.85
C ALA A 179 11.72 -11.74 -2.28
N ILE A 180 11.42 -13.02 -2.49
CA ILE A 180 11.55 -13.72 -3.79
C ILE A 180 10.24 -13.66 -4.60
N ILE A 181 9.10 -13.32 -3.97
CA ILE A 181 7.76 -13.25 -4.57
C ILE A 181 7.39 -11.80 -4.93
#